data_AF-M5G7X9-F1
#
_entry.id   AF-M5G7X9-F1
#
_cell.length_a   1.000
_cell.length_b   1.000
_cell.length_c   1.000
_cell.angle_alpha   90.00
_cell.angle_beta   90.00
_cell.angle_gamma   90.00
#
_symmetry.space_group_name_H-M   'P 1'
#
loop_
_entity.id
_entity.type
_entity.pdbx_description
1 polymer ?
#
loop_
_entity_poly.entity_id
_entity_poly.type
_entity_poly.pdbx_seq_one_letter_code
_entity_poly.pdbx_strand_id
1 'polypeptide(L)'
;MVVLEAIARPTIDKAMAALERKAQIYDKLQKGQTGGLSEKEYDMLLVDFDRKAMEDRYESGSGSEDEDESLRVPKAPTEDDPIVEYEDEFGRVRTARKSEVPRHLAKQDEDEPPEEEFDPYLLRGAETLGHFPVFEPSAERVAQIAESSKETNPAQHYDSTYENRARAAGFYQFSKDEEVRKKEMEELKKTREETERRRKEEGVDDEEEDIGPQPAAVAEPAEVPKPEEKQGPVLSKAAEKRKRELEERRQLIEAKRRKVFGDEEMQRRNEAARFKAADDFLAELEQEILSKGKGKAKSPES
;
A
#
# COMPACT_ATOMS: atom_id res chain seq x y z
N MET A 1 22.80 -2.14 -44.04
CA MET A 1 23.66 -3.04 -43.24
C MET A 1 25.11 -2.54 -43.26
N VAL A 2 25.38 -1.29 -42.83
CA VAL A 2 26.74 -0.72 -42.75
C VAL A 2 26.75 0.42 -41.71
N VAL A 3 26.83 0.13 -40.41
CA VAL A 3 27.20 1.15 -39.39
C VAL A 3 27.90 0.55 -38.14
N LEU A 4 28.45 -0.68 -38.20
CA LEU A 4 29.18 -1.26 -37.06
C LEU A 4 30.72 -1.21 -37.21
N GLU A 5 31.23 -0.74 -38.36
CA GLU A 5 32.66 -0.83 -38.70
C GLU A 5 33.56 0.27 -38.09
N ALA A 6 33.01 1.22 -37.32
CA ALA A 6 33.78 2.38 -36.83
C ALA A 6 34.19 2.32 -35.34
N ILE A 7 33.99 1.18 -34.64
CA ILE A 7 34.55 1.01 -33.29
C ILE A 7 35.95 0.39 -33.45
N ALA A 8 36.97 1.02 -32.86
CA ALA A 8 38.34 0.55 -32.98
C ALA A 8 38.46 -0.91 -32.47
N ARG A 9 39.14 -1.77 -33.21
CA ARG A 9 39.43 -3.16 -32.80
C ARG A 9 39.92 -3.29 -31.34
N PRO A 10 40.88 -2.47 -30.84
CA PRO A 10 41.32 -2.57 -29.44
C PRO A 10 40.23 -2.23 -28.41
N THR A 11 39.22 -1.42 -28.76
CA THR A 11 38.07 -1.19 -27.88
C THR A 11 37.10 -2.37 -27.87
N ILE A 12 36.96 -3.09 -28.98
CA ILE A 12 36.16 -4.32 -29.05
C ILE A 12 36.85 -5.42 -28.24
N ASP A 13 38.15 -5.62 -28.42
CA ASP A 13 38.91 -6.65 -27.71
C ASP A 13 38.85 -6.45 -26.18
N LYS A 14 38.95 -5.19 -25.72
CA LYS A 14 38.77 -4.84 -24.30
C LYS A 14 37.36 -5.10 -23.80
N ALA A 15 36.33 -4.76 -24.59
CA ALA A 15 34.94 -5.01 -24.23
C ALA A 15 34.65 -6.52 -24.16
N MET A 16 35.17 -7.30 -25.10
CA MET A 16 35.08 -8.76 -25.08
C MET A 16 35.78 -9.35 -23.86
N ALA A 17 37.00 -8.91 -23.54
CA ALA A 17 37.70 -9.37 -22.34
C ALA A 17 36.94 -9.04 -21.04
N ALA A 18 36.29 -7.88 -20.96
CA ALA A 18 35.46 -7.51 -19.81
C ALA A 18 34.18 -8.36 -19.72
N LEU A 19 33.53 -8.64 -20.85
CA LEU A 19 32.36 -9.52 -20.90
C LEU A 19 32.71 -10.97 -20.55
N GLU A 20 33.85 -11.48 -21.03
CA GLU A 20 34.36 -12.79 -20.67
C GLU A 20 34.61 -12.92 -19.17
N ARG A 21 35.23 -11.91 -18.54
CA ARG A 21 35.43 -11.89 -17.08
C ARG A 21 34.10 -11.91 -16.32
N LYS A 22 33.12 -11.12 -16.76
CA LYS A 22 31.79 -11.09 -16.15
C LYS A 22 31.04 -12.42 -16.31
N ALA A 23 31.14 -13.05 -17.47
CA ALA A 23 30.56 -14.36 -17.72
C ALA A 23 31.18 -15.43 -16.79
N GLN A 24 32.50 -15.41 -16.59
CA GLN A 24 33.17 -16.32 -15.66
C GLN A 24 32.71 -16.12 -14.20
N ILE A 25 32.54 -14.87 -13.77
CA ILE A 25 32.04 -14.56 -12.42
C ILE A 25 30.60 -15.04 -12.29
N TYR A 26 29.75 -14.75 -13.27
CA TYR A 26 28.34 -15.16 -13.29
C TYR A 26 28.18 -16.69 -13.20
N ASP A 27 28.97 -17.45 -13.96
CA ASP A 27 28.93 -18.92 -13.92
C ASP A 27 29.32 -19.48 -12.54
N LYS A 28 30.29 -18.85 -11.87
CA LYS A 28 30.70 -19.22 -10.51
C LYS A 28 29.61 -18.90 -9.48
N LEU A 29 28.98 -17.73 -9.59
CA LEU A 29 27.86 -17.32 -8.74
C LEU A 29 26.64 -18.23 -8.93
N GLN A 30 26.33 -18.61 -10.16
CA GLN A 30 25.26 -19.57 -10.46
C GLN A 30 25.53 -20.96 -9.86
N LYS A 31 26.81 -21.35 -9.74
CA LYS A 31 27.25 -22.59 -9.07
C LYS A 31 27.29 -22.49 -7.54
N GLY A 32 26.96 -21.33 -6.95
CA GLY A 32 27.01 -21.11 -5.50
C GLY A 32 28.42 -20.88 -4.93
N GLN A 33 29.40 -20.59 -5.78
CA GLN A 33 30.74 -20.19 -5.38
C GLN A 33 30.81 -18.66 -5.18
N THR A 34 31.81 -18.18 -4.46
CA THR A 34 31.97 -16.73 -4.18
C THR A 34 32.23 -15.89 -5.43
N GLY A 35 32.76 -16.48 -6.52
CA GLY A 35 33.13 -15.74 -7.73
C GLY A 35 34.25 -14.70 -7.53
N GLY A 36 34.90 -14.70 -6.35
CA GLY A 36 35.91 -13.73 -5.97
C GLY A 36 35.35 -12.40 -5.45
N LEU A 37 34.03 -12.31 -5.23
CA LEU A 37 33.38 -11.15 -4.62
C LEU A 37 33.34 -11.30 -3.09
N SER A 38 33.37 -10.17 -2.40
CA SER A 38 33.00 -10.09 -0.99
C SER A 38 31.49 -10.24 -0.80
N GLU A 39 31.05 -10.53 0.42
CA GLU A 39 29.63 -10.67 0.76
C GLU A 39 28.85 -9.36 0.52
N LYS A 40 29.43 -8.21 0.86
CA LYS A 40 28.83 -6.89 0.57
C LYS A 40 28.70 -6.63 -0.92
N GLU A 41 29.72 -6.97 -1.70
CA GLU A 41 29.64 -6.86 -3.15
C GLU A 41 28.57 -7.78 -3.72
N TYR A 42 28.44 -9.00 -3.18
CA TYR A 42 27.36 -9.92 -3.51
C TYR A 42 25.98 -9.32 -3.20
N ASP A 43 25.79 -8.74 -2.01
CA ASP A 43 24.52 -8.14 -1.59
C ASP A 43 24.13 -6.91 -2.42
N MET A 44 25.11 -6.24 -3.02
CA MET A 44 24.87 -5.17 -3.99
C MET A 44 24.41 -5.68 -5.36
N LEU A 45 24.51 -6.98 -5.67
CA LEU A 45 24.00 -7.52 -6.93
C LEU A 45 22.48 -7.48 -6.94
N LEU A 46 21.93 -7.05 -8.07
CA LEU A 46 20.48 -7.00 -8.28
C LEU A 46 19.85 -8.40 -8.39
N VAL A 47 20.68 -9.42 -8.64
CA VAL A 47 20.24 -10.80 -8.83
C VAL A 47 20.58 -11.59 -7.58
N ASP A 48 19.57 -12.10 -6.91
CA ASP A 48 19.70 -13.09 -5.85
C ASP A 48 19.93 -14.47 -6.48
N PHE A 49 21.19 -14.91 -6.48
CA PHE A 49 21.56 -16.20 -7.08
C PHE A 49 21.10 -17.39 -6.24
N ASP A 50 20.88 -17.23 -4.93
CA ASP A 50 20.40 -18.30 -4.07
C ASP A 50 18.95 -18.63 -4.36
N ARG A 51 18.13 -17.57 -4.44
CA ARG A 51 16.74 -17.71 -4.82
C ARG A 51 16.61 -18.23 -6.24
N LYS A 52 17.43 -17.73 -7.18
CA LYS A 52 17.44 -18.19 -8.55
C LYS A 52 17.80 -19.67 -8.68
N ALA A 53 18.84 -20.13 -7.97
CA ALA A 53 19.24 -21.52 -7.96
C ALA A 53 18.16 -22.45 -7.35
N MET A 54 17.32 -21.94 -6.46
CA MET A 54 16.14 -22.66 -5.97
C MET A 54 15.00 -22.66 -6.99
N GLU A 55 14.68 -21.51 -7.58
CA GLU A 55 13.64 -21.36 -8.60
C GLU A 55 13.89 -22.25 -9.82
N ASP A 56 15.13 -22.28 -10.32
CA ASP A 56 15.57 -23.14 -11.42
C ASP A 56 15.40 -24.65 -11.08
N ARG A 57 15.49 -25.04 -9.79
CA ARG A 57 15.23 -26.43 -9.35
C ARG A 57 13.75 -26.77 -9.28
N TYR A 58 12.88 -25.79 -9.00
CA TYR A 58 11.43 -26.00 -8.83
C TYR A 58 10.62 -25.81 -10.12
N GLU A 59 11.08 -24.99 -11.07
CA GLU A 59 10.40 -24.72 -12.37
C GLU A 59 10.44 -25.87 -13.40
N SER A 60 10.72 -27.11 -12.96
CA SER A 60 10.56 -28.36 -13.73
C SER A 60 11.61 -28.63 -14.83
N GLY A 61 12.52 -29.58 -14.55
CA GLY A 61 12.97 -30.61 -15.51
C GLY A 61 13.61 -30.16 -16.84
N SER A 62 13.98 -28.89 -16.98
CA SER A 62 14.49 -28.32 -18.23
C SER A 62 15.77 -27.52 -18.01
N GLY A 63 16.88 -28.24 -17.88
CA GLY A 63 18.03 -28.02 -18.77
C GLY A 63 18.92 -26.80 -18.52
N SER A 64 19.66 -26.79 -17.41
CA SER A 64 20.98 -26.13 -17.40
C SER A 64 22.08 -26.88 -16.63
N GLU A 65 21.77 -28.00 -15.96
CA GLU A 65 22.79 -28.85 -15.32
C GLU A 65 23.45 -29.84 -16.31
N ASP A 66 22.91 -29.98 -17.53
CA ASP A 66 23.45 -30.82 -18.61
C ASP A 66 24.08 -29.97 -19.72
N GLU A 67 24.62 -28.80 -19.37
CA GLU A 67 25.62 -28.18 -20.23
C GLU A 67 26.89 -29.01 -20.09
N ASP A 68 27.21 -29.76 -21.14
CA ASP A 68 28.40 -30.62 -21.19
C ASP A 68 29.67 -29.79 -20.96
N GLU A 69 30.13 -29.75 -19.72
CA GLU A 69 31.33 -29.01 -19.31
C GLU A 69 32.59 -29.52 -20.04
N SER A 70 32.53 -30.70 -20.67
CA SER A 70 33.63 -31.22 -21.48
C SER A 70 33.80 -30.50 -22.82
N LEU A 71 32.78 -29.80 -23.32
CA LEU A 71 32.87 -28.87 -24.45
C LEU A 71 33.61 -27.57 -24.09
N ARG A 72 33.74 -27.26 -22.80
CA ARG A 72 34.42 -26.05 -22.33
C ARG A 72 35.92 -26.28 -22.31
N VAL A 73 36.65 -25.55 -23.14
CA VAL A 73 38.12 -25.61 -23.15
C VAL A 73 38.65 -25.16 -21.80
N PRO A 74 39.45 -25.98 -21.09
CA PRO A 74 40.08 -25.59 -19.84
C PRO A 74 40.94 -24.34 -20.07
N LYS A 75 40.51 -23.20 -19.51
CA LYS A 75 41.26 -21.95 -19.63
C LYS A 75 42.31 -21.92 -18.54
N ALA A 76 43.51 -21.45 -18.89
CA ALA A 76 44.55 -21.25 -17.91
C ALA A 76 44.02 -20.32 -16.79
N PRO A 77 44.25 -20.67 -15.53
CA PRO A 77 43.79 -19.87 -14.42
C PRO A 77 44.29 -18.43 -14.52
N THR A 78 43.42 -17.47 -14.22
CA THR A 78 43.83 -16.07 -14.05
C THR A 78 44.75 -15.93 -12.84
N GLU A 79 45.78 -15.09 -12.96
CA GLU A 79 46.80 -14.84 -11.92
C GLU A 79 46.25 -14.05 -10.72
N ASP A 80 45.08 -13.42 -10.86
CA ASP A 80 44.48 -12.52 -9.87
C ASP A 80 43.69 -13.21 -8.74
N ASP A 81 43.74 -14.55 -8.63
CA ASP A 81 42.91 -15.32 -7.67
C ASP A 81 43.77 -16.11 -6.67
N PRO A 82 43.85 -15.66 -5.40
CA PRO A 82 44.70 -16.29 -4.39
C PRO A 82 44.15 -17.65 -3.95
N ILE A 83 45.06 -18.57 -3.59
CA ILE A 83 44.72 -19.88 -3.02
C ILE A 83 44.48 -19.69 -1.52
N VAL A 84 43.31 -20.12 -1.04
CA VAL A 84 42.83 -19.98 0.34
C VAL A 84 42.52 -21.35 0.92
N GLU A 85 42.81 -21.51 2.21
CA GLU A 85 42.43 -22.68 2.99
C GLU A 85 41.04 -22.48 3.59
N TYR A 86 40.10 -23.39 3.29
CA TYR A 86 38.75 -23.41 3.85
C TYR A 86 38.46 -24.75 4.51
N GLU A 87 37.55 -24.75 5.47
CA GLU A 87 37.07 -25.97 6.13
C GLU A 87 35.82 -26.45 5.40
N ASP A 88 35.89 -27.68 4.87
CA ASP A 88 34.75 -28.39 4.28
C ASP A 88 33.73 -28.76 5.37
N GLU A 89 32.50 -29.12 4.99
CA GLU A 89 31.38 -29.47 5.89
C GLU A 89 31.70 -30.65 6.83
N PHE A 90 32.74 -31.43 6.49
CA PHE A 90 33.26 -32.54 7.27
C PHE A 90 34.42 -32.16 8.21
N GLY A 91 34.72 -30.87 8.38
CA GLY A 91 35.82 -30.36 9.20
C GLY A 91 37.21 -30.65 8.63
N ARG A 92 37.32 -30.92 7.32
CA ARG A 92 38.60 -31.14 6.64
C ARG A 92 39.06 -29.83 6.03
N VAL A 93 40.31 -29.45 6.29
CA VAL A 93 40.93 -28.30 5.64
C VAL A 93 41.24 -28.67 4.19
N ARG A 94 40.71 -27.90 3.23
CA ARG A 94 41.00 -28.02 1.80
C ARG A 94 41.54 -26.70 1.27
N THR A 95 42.42 -26.78 0.29
CA THR A 95 42.94 -25.62 -0.44
C THR A 95 42.18 -25.47 -1.74
N ALA A 96 41.58 -24.32 -1.98
CA ALA A 96 41.01 -23.94 -3.27
C ALA A 96 41.28 -22.45 -3.55
N ARG A 97 41.00 -22.00 -4.76
CA ARG A 97 41.09 -20.57 -5.09
C ARG A 97 39.95 -19.80 -4.44
N LYS A 98 40.17 -18.54 -4.01
CA LYS A 98 39.15 -17.73 -3.31
C LYS A 98 37.83 -17.72 -4.07
N SER A 99 37.87 -17.63 -5.40
CA SER A 99 36.64 -17.60 -6.23
C SER A 99 35.89 -18.92 -6.39
N GLU A 100 36.52 -20.06 -6.08
CA GLU A 100 35.97 -21.41 -6.19
C GLU A 100 35.51 -21.97 -4.84
N VAL A 101 35.84 -21.28 -3.74
CA VAL A 101 35.38 -21.64 -2.40
C VAL A 101 33.84 -21.54 -2.35
N PRO A 102 33.13 -22.56 -1.83
CA PRO A 102 31.70 -22.46 -1.60
C PRO A 102 31.39 -21.28 -0.69
N ARG A 103 30.40 -20.47 -1.06
CA ARG A 103 30.16 -19.19 -0.39
C ARG A 103 29.89 -19.33 1.11
N HIS A 104 29.16 -20.37 1.52
CA HIS A 104 28.86 -20.66 2.94
C HIS A 104 30.09 -21.10 3.76
N LEU A 105 31.19 -21.45 3.10
CA LEU A 105 32.44 -21.88 3.71
C LEU A 105 33.57 -20.85 3.54
N ALA A 106 33.30 -19.77 2.80
CA ALA A 106 34.25 -18.68 2.66
C ALA A 106 34.35 -17.93 3.99
N LYS A 107 35.57 -17.81 4.51
CA LYS A 107 35.81 -17.00 5.71
C LYS A 107 35.47 -15.55 5.36
N GLN A 108 34.61 -14.93 6.17
CA GLN A 108 34.43 -13.49 6.15
C GLN A 108 35.77 -12.85 6.47
N ASP A 109 36.20 -11.87 5.68
CA ASP A 109 37.47 -11.18 5.88
C ASP A 109 37.40 -10.50 7.28
N GLU A 110 38.02 -11.12 8.31
CA GLU A 110 38.02 -10.65 9.72
C GLU A 110 38.68 -9.26 9.92
N ASP A 111 39.27 -8.70 8.86
CA ASP A 111 39.89 -7.37 8.83
C ASP A 111 38.88 -6.23 8.65
N GLU A 112 37.60 -6.54 8.46
CA GLU A 112 36.55 -5.52 8.46
C GLU A 112 36.13 -5.23 9.91
N PRO A 113 36.29 -3.98 10.41
CA PRO A 113 35.85 -3.66 11.76
C PRO A 113 34.37 -4.03 11.85
N PRO A 114 33.92 -4.67 12.96
CA PRO A 114 32.50 -4.89 13.15
C PRO A 114 31.84 -3.54 12.95
N GLU A 115 30.93 -3.46 11.98
CA GLU A 115 29.99 -2.35 11.93
C GLU A 115 29.35 -2.37 13.32
N GLU A 116 29.76 -1.43 14.18
CA GLU A 116 29.13 -1.26 15.47
C GLU A 116 27.64 -1.20 15.16
N GLU A 117 26.86 -2.19 15.62
CA GLU A 117 25.40 -2.26 15.50
C GLU A 117 24.71 -1.13 16.30
N PHE A 118 25.33 0.03 16.36
CA PHE A 118 24.78 1.26 16.84
C PHE A 118 24.25 2.04 15.63
N ASP A 119 23.21 1.51 15.01
CA ASP A 119 22.34 2.35 14.18
C ASP A 119 21.66 3.35 15.15
N PRO A 120 21.97 4.66 15.06
CA PRO A 120 21.35 5.68 15.91
C PRO A 120 19.82 5.74 15.74
N TYR A 121 19.28 5.08 14.70
CA TYR A 121 17.86 5.02 14.37
C TYR A 121 17.20 3.69 14.74
N LEU A 122 17.95 2.67 15.19
CA LEU A 122 17.37 1.41 15.71
C LEU A 122 16.92 1.58 17.17
N LEU A 123 15.70 2.06 17.34
CA LEU A 123 15.02 2.14 18.63
C LEU A 123 14.63 0.74 19.14
N ARG A 124 15.44 0.14 20.02
CA ARG A 124 15.12 -1.13 20.72
C ARG A 124 14.43 -0.87 22.07
N GLY A 125 13.17 -1.29 22.17
CA GLY A 125 12.51 -1.72 23.42
C GLY A 125 11.89 -0.64 24.31
N ALA A 126 10.59 -0.82 24.59
CA ALA A 126 9.76 -0.35 25.71
C ALA A 126 9.72 1.14 26.12
N GLU A 127 10.82 1.89 26.04
CA GLU A 127 10.91 3.30 26.46
C GLU A 127 10.43 4.27 25.37
N THR A 128 10.16 3.75 24.17
CA THR A 128 9.84 4.50 22.95
C THR A 128 8.35 4.55 22.60
N LEU A 129 7.49 3.83 23.34
CA LEU A 129 6.04 3.80 23.11
C LEU A 129 5.34 5.17 23.30
N GLY A 130 6.04 6.17 23.85
CA GLY A 130 5.52 7.53 24.03
C GLY A 130 6.39 8.65 23.46
N HIS A 131 7.50 8.33 22.80
CA HIS A 131 8.42 9.35 22.28
C HIS A 131 8.59 9.19 20.77
N PHE A 132 7.59 9.69 20.04
CA PHE A 132 7.73 9.92 18.60
C PHE A 132 8.54 11.21 18.43
N PRO A 133 9.75 11.16 17.83
CA PRO A 133 10.48 12.38 17.52
C PRO A 133 9.68 13.19 16.50
N VAL A 134 9.00 14.24 16.97
CA VAL A 134 8.37 15.23 16.09
C VAL A 134 9.50 16.03 15.47
N PHE A 135 9.63 15.95 14.16
CA PHE A 135 10.63 16.74 13.44
C PHE A 135 10.27 18.23 13.55
N GLU A 136 11.01 18.95 14.37
CA GLU A 136 10.99 20.42 14.43
C GLU A 136 12.12 20.97 13.55
N PRO A 137 11.81 21.55 12.38
CA PRO A 137 12.84 22.11 11.53
C PRO A 137 13.59 23.23 12.26
N SER A 138 14.92 23.26 12.15
CA SER A 138 15.70 24.37 12.70
C SER A 138 15.29 25.70 12.07
N ALA A 139 15.36 26.80 12.84
CA ALA A 139 15.01 28.13 12.36
C ALA A 139 15.82 28.54 11.10
N GLU A 140 17.08 28.11 11.03
CA GLU A 140 17.94 28.31 9.86
C GLU A 140 17.41 27.60 8.62
N ARG A 141 16.94 26.35 8.76
CA ARG A 141 16.36 25.57 7.66
C ARG A 141 15.07 26.21 7.15
N VAL A 142 14.22 26.69 8.06
CA VAL A 142 12.99 27.41 7.68
C VAL A 142 13.33 28.70 6.92
N ALA A 143 14.33 29.46 7.39
CA ALA A 143 14.79 30.66 6.71
C ALA A 143 15.35 30.38 5.31
N GLN A 144 16.15 29.32 5.16
CA GLN A 144 16.71 28.90 3.88
C GLN A 144 15.62 28.47 2.87
N ILE A 145 14.60 27.74 3.33
CA ILE A 145 13.44 27.39 2.48
C ILE A 145 12.71 28.66 2.06
N ALA A 146 12.47 29.60 2.97
CA ALA A 146 11.81 30.86 2.65
C ALA A 146 12.61 31.71 1.66
N GLU A 147 13.94 31.72 1.75
CA GLU A 147 14.82 32.45 0.83
C GLU A 147 14.84 31.81 -0.56
N SER A 148 15.04 30.49 -0.64
CA SER A 148 14.98 29.75 -1.91
C SER A 148 13.62 29.86 -2.62
N SER A 149 12.52 29.93 -1.86
CA SER A 149 11.17 30.10 -2.43
C SER A 149 10.97 31.44 -3.12
N LYS A 150 11.75 32.47 -2.75
CA LYS A 150 11.71 33.79 -3.40
C LYS A 150 12.49 33.78 -4.71
N GLU A 151 13.53 32.95 -4.82
CA GLU A 151 14.35 32.82 -6.02
C GLU A 151 13.67 31.97 -7.11
N THR A 152 12.92 30.93 -6.70
CA THR A 152 12.07 30.19 -7.62
C THR A 152 10.91 31.06 -8.10
N ASN A 153 10.73 31.21 -9.42
CA ASN A 153 9.66 32.01 -10.00
C ASN A 153 8.28 31.51 -9.50
N PRO A 154 7.54 32.28 -8.69
CA PRO A 154 6.29 31.84 -8.07
C PRO A 154 5.15 31.62 -9.09
N ALA A 155 5.36 32.00 -10.36
CA ALA A 155 4.37 31.88 -11.42
C ALA A 155 4.23 30.45 -11.99
N GLN A 156 5.09 29.50 -11.62
CA GLN A 156 4.90 28.10 -12.02
C GLN A 156 3.85 27.43 -11.12
N HIS A 157 2.58 27.64 -11.46
CA HIS A 157 1.48 26.98 -10.78
C HIS A 157 1.34 25.53 -11.20
N TYR A 158 0.98 24.70 -10.23
CA TYR A 158 0.65 23.30 -10.46
C TYR A 158 -0.47 23.13 -11.49
N ASP A 159 -0.20 22.34 -12.52
CA ASP A 159 -1.14 22.00 -13.60
C ASP A 159 -1.44 20.51 -13.53
N SER A 160 -2.68 20.18 -13.13
CA SER A 160 -3.08 18.79 -13.02
C SER A 160 -3.23 18.09 -14.37
N THR A 161 -3.28 18.78 -15.51
CA THR A 161 -3.43 18.09 -16.81
C THR A 161 -2.30 17.10 -17.11
N TYR A 162 -1.13 17.30 -16.49
CA TYR A 162 0.02 16.40 -16.60
C TYR A 162 -0.01 15.21 -15.60
N GLU A 163 -0.99 15.15 -14.71
CA GLU A 163 -1.08 14.12 -13.68
C GLU A 163 -2.01 12.97 -14.07
N ASN A 164 -1.44 11.76 -14.12
CA ASN A 164 -2.15 10.52 -14.51
C ASN A 164 -2.75 9.75 -13.31
N ARG A 165 -2.62 10.27 -12.08
CA ARG A 165 -3.15 9.62 -10.87
C ARG A 165 -4.65 9.86 -10.73
N ALA A 166 -5.35 8.90 -10.12
CA ALA A 166 -6.75 9.05 -9.75
C ALA A 166 -6.88 10.12 -8.66
N ARG A 167 -7.73 11.13 -8.89
CA ARG A 167 -7.93 12.25 -7.96
C ARG A 167 -9.11 11.96 -7.05
N ALA A 168 -8.99 12.39 -5.80
CA ALA A 168 -10.03 12.19 -4.79
C ALA A 168 -11.28 13.06 -5.07
N ALA A 169 -12.39 12.68 -4.42
CA ALA A 169 -13.58 13.53 -4.35
C ALA A 169 -13.20 14.88 -3.71
N GLY A 170 -13.56 15.98 -4.37
CA GLY A 170 -13.19 17.34 -3.96
C GLY A 170 -11.94 17.91 -4.63
N PHE A 171 -11.37 17.22 -5.62
CA PHE A 171 -10.31 17.80 -6.45
C PHE A 171 -10.81 19.04 -7.23
N TYR A 172 -10.05 20.13 -7.16
CA TYR A 172 -10.32 21.39 -7.86
C TYR A 172 -9.05 21.90 -8.55
N GLN A 173 -9.12 22.15 -9.86
CA GLN A 173 -8.02 22.72 -10.64
C GLN A 173 -8.21 24.23 -10.78
N PHE A 174 -7.24 25.00 -10.27
CA PHE A 174 -7.20 26.44 -10.44
C PHE A 174 -6.84 26.86 -11.87
N SER A 175 -7.32 28.03 -12.27
CA SER A 175 -6.90 28.69 -13.50
C SER A 175 -5.41 29.03 -13.50
N LYS A 176 -4.82 29.13 -14.70
CA LYS A 176 -3.45 29.63 -14.93
C LYS A 176 -3.39 31.16 -14.85
N ASP A 177 -4.52 31.84 -15.08
CA ASP A 177 -4.59 33.29 -15.00
C ASP A 177 -4.63 33.74 -13.55
N GLU A 178 -3.68 34.59 -13.13
CA GLU A 178 -3.52 34.98 -11.73
C GLU A 178 -4.76 35.67 -11.15
N GLU A 179 -5.45 36.49 -11.94
CA GLU A 179 -6.65 37.22 -11.48
C GLU A 179 -7.82 36.27 -11.22
N VAL A 180 -8.02 35.31 -12.12
CA VAL A 180 -9.09 34.31 -11.99
C VAL A 180 -8.78 33.39 -10.82
N ARG A 181 -7.52 32.91 -10.72
CA ARG A 181 -7.04 32.09 -9.61
C ARG A 181 -7.22 32.77 -8.25
N LYS A 182 -6.93 34.09 -8.15
CA LYS A 182 -7.14 34.85 -6.92
C LYS A 182 -8.62 34.86 -6.50
N LYS A 183 -9.53 35.06 -7.45
CA LYS A 183 -10.98 35.00 -7.19
C LYS A 183 -11.42 33.62 -6.75
N GLU A 184 -10.95 32.56 -7.41
CA GLU A 184 -11.22 31.16 -7.05
C GLU A 184 -10.72 30.86 -5.62
N MET A 185 -9.53 31.34 -5.26
CA MET A 185 -8.97 31.21 -3.91
C MET A 185 -9.80 31.96 -2.86
N GLU A 186 -10.29 33.16 -3.17
CA GLU A 186 -11.16 33.93 -2.28
C GLU A 186 -12.52 33.26 -2.08
N GLU A 187 -13.10 32.67 -3.13
CA GLU A 187 -14.35 31.91 -3.05
C GLU A 187 -14.19 30.66 -2.18
N LEU A 188 -13.09 29.90 -2.36
CA LEU A 188 -12.78 28.75 -1.51
C LEU A 188 -12.57 29.14 -0.05
N LYS A 189 -11.95 30.29 0.22
CA LYS A 189 -11.84 30.80 1.60
C LYS A 189 -13.20 31.14 2.20
N LYS A 190 -14.08 31.82 1.46
CA LYS A 190 -15.43 32.15 1.93
C LYS A 190 -16.26 30.91 2.23
N THR A 191 -16.26 29.93 1.33
CA THR A 191 -16.95 28.66 1.56
C THR A 191 -16.41 27.93 2.78
N ARG A 192 -15.07 27.94 2.99
CA ARG A 192 -14.46 27.40 4.22
C ARG A 192 -14.97 28.13 5.46
N GLU A 193 -14.91 29.46 5.49
CA GLU A 193 -15.38 30.28 6.61
C GLU A 193 -16.88 30.03 6.91
N GLU A 194 -17.71 29.90 5.88
CA GLU A 194 -19.13 29.55 6.03
C GLU A 194 -19.32 28.15 6.64
N THR A 195 -18.53 27.16 6.20
CA THR A 195 -18.61 25.80 6.76
C THR A 195 -18.10 25.74 8.19
N GLU A 196 -17.01 26.43 8.52
CA GLU A 196 -16.48 26.54 9.88
C GLU A 196 -17.48 27.24 10.79
N ARG A 197 -18.08 28.36 10.34
CA ARG A 197 -19.14 29.07 11.07
C ARG A 197 -20.33 28.16 11.33
N ARG A 198 -20.78 27.42 10.31
CA ARG A 198 -21.91 26.50 10.44
C ARG A 198 -21.60 25.35 11.41
N ARG A 199 -20.39 24.79 11.40
CA ARG A 199 -19.97 23.75 12.36
C ARG A 199 -20.01 24.27 13.80
N LYS A 200 -19.49 25.49 14.02
CA LYS A 200 -19.54 26.17 15.32
C LYS A 200 -20.98 26.43 15.78
N GLU A 201 -21.84 26.90 14.88
CA GLU A 201 -23.27 27.13 15.18
C GLU A 201 -24.03 25.82 15.46
N GLU A 202 -23.65 24.72 14.82
CA GLU A 202 -24.23 23.38 15.04
C GLU A 202 -23.69 22.71 16.32
N GLY A 203 -22.74 23.32 17.04
CA GLY A 203 -22.18 22.80 18.28
C GLY A 203 -21.41 21.49 18.06
N VAL A 204 -20.83 21.31 16.88
CA VAL A 204 -19.75 20.33 16.70
C VAL A 204 -18.53 21.00 17.29
N ASP A 205 -18.43 20.93 18.62
CA ASP A 205 -17.32 21.51 19.34
C ASP A 205 -16.04 20.85 18.79
N ASP A 206 -15.15 21.70 18.26
CA ASP A 206 -13.72 21.42 18.16
C ASP A 206 -13.14 21.35 19.59
N GLU A 207 -13.74 20.56 20.48
CA GLU A 207 -12.98 20.02 21.61
C GLU A 207 -11.88 19.19 20.96
N GLU A 208 -10.63 19.54 21.26
CA GLU A 208 -9.39 18.96 20.74
C GLU A 208 -9.23 17.47 21.12
N GLU A 209 -10.24 16.64 20.88
CA GLU A 209 -10.02 15.22 20.69
C GLU A 209 -9.53 15.06 19.26
N ASP A 210 -8.22 14.84 19.17
CA ASP A 210 -7.43 14.46 18.02
C ASP A 210 -8.06 13.24 17.30
N ILE A 211 -9.11 13.46 16.51
CA ILE A 211 -9.64 12.48 15.58
C ILE A 211 -8.72 12.48 14.37
N GLY A 212 -7.51 11.95 14.57
CA GLY A 212 -6.70 11.42 13.49
C GLY A 212 -7.52 10.39 12.69
N PRO A 213 -7.19 10.16 11.41
CA PRO A 213 -7.88 9.15 10.61
C PRO A 213 -7.67 7.78 11.28
N GLN A 214 -8.70 7.29 11.97
CA GLN A 214 -8.63 5.94 12.52
C GLN A 214 -8.43 4.96 11.35
N PRO A 215 -7.39 4.12 11.36
CA PRO A 215 -7.29 3.04 10.39
C PRO A 215 -8.51 2.15 10.57
N ALA A 216 -9.12 1.75 9.45
CA ALA A 216 -10.26 0.84 9.43
C ALA A 216 -9.88 -0.47 10.13
N ALA A 217 -10.17 -0.54 11.44
CA ALA A 217 -9.93 -1.72 12.24
C ALA A 217 -10.93 -2.79 11.81
N VAL A 218 -10.37 -3.88 11.30
CA VAL A 218 -11.04 -5.15 11.03
C VAL A 218 -11.81 -5.54 12.29
N ALA A 219 -13.13 -5.64 12.16
CA ALA A 219 -14.01 -6.08 13.23
C ALA A 219 -13.80 -7.58 13.47
N GLU A 220 -13.08 -7.93 14.54
CA GLU A 220 -13.20 -9.26 15.15
C GLU A 220 -14.48 -9.33 16.00
N PRO A 221 -15.24 -10.44 15.95
CA PRO A 221 -16.49 -10.57 16.70
C PRO A 221 -16.19 -10.95 18.15
N ALA A 222 -16.18 -9.96 19.04
CA ALA A 222 -16.14 -10.18 20.48
C ALA A 222 -17.48 -10.76 21.00
N GLU A 223 -17.35 -11.71 21.93
CA GLU A 223 -18.40 -12.52 22.54
C GLU A 223 -19.50 -11.71 23.25
N VAL A 224 -20.71 -12.26 23.22
CA VAL A 224 -21.94 -11.69 23.79
C VAL A 224 -22.02 -11.91 25.31
N PRO A 225 -22.25 -10.87 26.13
CA PRO A 225 -22.99 -11.01 27.37
C PRO A 225 -24.44 -10.49 27.23
N LYS A 226 -25.34 -11.19 27.92
CA LYS A 226 -26.81 -11.05 27.95
C LYS A 226 -27.31 -9.71 28.55
N PRO A 227 -28.59 -9.35 28.33
CA PRO A 227 -29.04 -7.97 28.24
C PRO A 227 -29.46 -7.40 29.60
N GLU A 228 -28.99 -6.19 29.89
CA GLU A 228 -29.68 -5.27 30.79
C GLU A 228 -30.33 -4.17 29.94
N GLU A 229 -31.52 -3.76 30.35
CA GLU A 229 -32.43 -2.82 29.67
C GLU A 229 -31.74 -1.49 29.33
N LYS A 230 -31.20 -1.38 28.12
CA LYS A 230 -30.67 -0.13 27.58
C LYS A 230 -31.76 0.58 26.79
N GLN A 231 -32.06 1.79 27.24
CA GLN A 231 -32.86 2.79 26.52
C GLN A 231 -32.37 2.87 25.07
N GLY A 232 -33.30 2.91 24.13
CA GLY A 232 -33.00 2.90 22.69
C GLY A 232 -32.00 3.98 22.27
N PRO A 233 -31.32 3.81 21.13
CA PRO A 233 -30.23 4.70 20.72
C PRO A 233 -30.73 6.14 20.66
N VAL A 234 -30.10 7.01 21.44
CA VAL A 234 -30.38 8.45 21.45
C VAL A 234 -29.94 8.98 20.08
N LEU A 235 -30.91 9.18 19.18
CA LEU A 235 -30.65 9.73 17.85
C LEU A 235 -30.06 11.13 18.04
N SER A 236 -28.94 11.41 17.35
CA SER A 236 -28.29 12.72 17.42
C SER A 236 -29.27 13.86 17.11
N LYS A 237 -29.08 15.05 17.69
CA LYS A 237 -29.95 16.22 17.47
C LYS A 237 -30.19 16.53 15.98
N ALA A 238 -29.22 16.21 15.12
CA ALA A 238 -29.34 16.32 13.67
C ALA A 238 -30.31 15.29 13.05
N ALA A 239 -30.32 14.05 13.54
CA ALA A 239 -31.27 13.02 13.13
C ALA A 239 -32.70 13.37 13.58
N GLU A 240 -32.87 13.95 14.78
CA GLU A 240 -34.17 14.44 15.23
C GLU A 240 -34.70 15.59 14.37
N LYS A 241 -33.84 16.55 14.00
CA LYS A 241 -34.23 17.66 13.11
C LYS A 241 -34.66 17.16 11.74
N ARG A 242 -33.91 16.23 11.13
CA ARG A 242 -34.27 15.60 9.85
C ARG A 242 -35.58 14.83 9.94
N LYS A 243 -35.81 14.13 11.05
CA LYS A 243 -37.07 13.40 11.28
C LYS A 243 -38.26 14.37 11.35
N ARG A 244 -38.13 15.48 12.08
CA ARG A 244 -39.15 16.53 12.15
C ARG A 244 -39.44 17.17 10.80
N GLU A 245 -38.41 17.52 10.04
CA GLU A 245 -38.58 18.13 8.70
C GLU A 245 -39.27 17.16 7.72
N LEU A 246 -38.94 15.87 7.78
CA LEU A 246 -39.61 14.85 6.98
C LEU A 246 -41.07 14.65 7.39
N GLU A 247 -41.37 14.68 8.69
CA GLU A 247 -42.74 14.59 9.21
C GLU A 247 -43.57 15.82 8.81
N GLU A 248 -43.02 17.03 8.90
CA GLU A 248 -43.67 18.26 8.43
C GLU A 248 -43.93 18.21 6.91
N ARG A 249 -42.95 17.76 6.12
CA ARG A 249 -43.14 17.57 4.67
C ARG A 249 -44.22 16.53 4.36
N ARG A 250 -44.28 15.43 5.13
CA ARG A 250 -45.34 14.42 5.00
C ARG A 250 -46.71 15.00 5.33
N GLN A 251 -46.84 15.76 6.41
CA GLN A 251 -48.09 16.43 6.80
C GLN A 251 -48.54 17.45 5.75
N LEU A 252 -47.61 18.21 5.16
CA LEU A 252 -47.92 19.14 4.07
C LEU A 252 -48.42 18.42 2.81
N ILE A 253 -47.83 17.28 2.48
CA ILE A 253 -48.30 16.45 1.36
C ILE A 253 -49.69 15.88 1.67
N GLU A 254 -49.91 15.40 2.89
CA GLU A 254 -51.21 14.86 3.31
C GLU A 254 -52.30 15.94 3.33
N ALA A 255 -52.00 17.14 3.82
CA ALA A 255 -52.91 18.29 3.78
C ALA A 255 -53.22 18.73 2.34
N LYS A 256 -52.24 18.69 1.43
CA LYS A 256 -52.47 18.95 0.00
C LYS A 256 -53.34 17.86 -0.64
N ARG A 257 -53.08 16.59 -0.34
CA ARG A 257 -53.90 15.46 -0.83
C ARG A 257 -55.34 15.54 -0.31
N ARG A 258 -55.51 15.88 0.97
CA ARG A 258 -56.82 16.09 1.61
C ARG A 258 -57.60 17.24 0.95
N LYS A 259 -56.94 18.35 0.60
CA LYS A 259 -57.56 19.46 -0.14
C LYS A 259 -57.96 19.11 -1.58
N VAL A 260 -57.24 18.20 -2.25
CA VAL A 260 -57.48 17.85 -3.66
C VAL A 260 -58.54 16.76 -3.82
N PHE A 261 -58.51 15.73 -2.97
CA PHE A 261 -59.38 14.54 -3.09
C PHE A 261 -60.54 14.53 -2.07
N GLY A 262 -60.54 15.43 -1.08
CA GLY A 262 -61.54 15.44 -0.02
C GLY A 262 -61.27 14.37 1.06
N ASP A 263 -61.93 14.56 2.21
CA ASP A 263 -61.66 13.77 3.43
C ASP A 263 -62.12 12.31 3.30
N GLU A 264 -63.27 12.09 2.66
CA GLU A 264 -63.88 10.77 2.51
C GLU A 264 -63.12 9.87 1.52
N GLU A 265 -62.60 10.43 0.42
CA GLU A 265 -61.82 9.67 -0.56
C GLU A 265 -60.43 9.32 -0.01
N MET A 266 -59.82 10.21 0.78
CA MET A 266 -58.58 9.93 1.49
C MET A 266 -58.74 8.84 2.55
N GLN A 267 -59.84 8.82 3.30
CA GLN A 267 -60.12 7.76 4.26
C GLN A 267 -60.23 6.39 3.57
N ARG A 268 -61.00 6.30 2.46
CA ARG A 268 -61.11 5.06 1.69
C ARG A 268 -59.78 4.59 1.12
N ARG A 269 -58.94 5.50 0.60
CA ARG A 269 -57.61 5.15 0.09
C ARG A 269 -56.65 4.73 1.20
N ASN A 270 -56.72 5.38 2.36
CA ASN A 270 -55.92 5.00 3.53
C ASN A 270 -56.34 3.64 4.09
N GLU A 271 -57.64 3.35 4.13
CA GLU A 271 -58.16 2.02 4.50
C GLU A 271 -57.74 0.96 3.49
N ALA A 272 -57.91 1.21 2.18
CA ALA A 272 -57.45 0.29 1.14
C ALA A 272 -55.93 0.04 1.19
N ALA A 273 -55.13 1.08 1.48
CA ALA A 273 -53.68 0.94 1.66
C ALA A 273 -53.33 0.14 2.93
N ARG A 274 -54.09 0.29 4.01
CA ARG A 274 -53.94 -0.52 5.23
C ARG A 274 -54.30 -1.98 5.00
N PHE A 275 -55.39 -2.26 4.28
CA PHE A 275 -55.77 -3.63 3.91
C PHE A 275 -54.70 -4.25 3.02
N LYS A 276 -54.21 -3.54 2.00
CA LYS A 276 -53.13 -4.03 1.15
C LYS A 276 -51.84 -4.30 1.94
N ALA A 277 -51.46 -3.42 2.86
CA ALA A 277 -50.28 -3.64 3.70
C ALA A 277 -50.44 -4.85 4.63
N ALA A 278 -51.65 -5.10 5.13
CA ALA A 278 -51.95 -6.31 5.91
C ALA A 278 -51.88 -7.58 5.03
N ASP A 279 -52.39 -7.52 3.81
CA ASP A 279 -52.30 -8.63 2.84
C ASP A 279 -50.85 -8.91 2.44
N ASP A 280 -50.06 -7.86 2.18
CA ASP A 280 -48.63 -7.98 1.85
C ASP A 280 -47.84 -8.58 3.04
N PHE A 281 -48.15 -8.17 4.28
CA PHE A 281 -47.55 -8.73 5.49
C PHE A 281 -47.92 -10.21 5.71
N LEU A 282 -49.19 -10.58 5.47
CA LEU A 282 -49.63 -11.97 5.57
C LEU A 282 -48.96 -12.83 4.50
N ALA A 283 -48.81 -12.33 3.27
CA ALA A 283 -48.10 -13.02 2.21
C ALA A 283 -46.61 -13.22 2.53
N GLU A 284 -45.95 -12.22 3.13
CA GLU A 284 -44.57 -12.33 3.58
C GLU A 284 -44.42 -13.38 4.70
N LEU A 285 -45.36 -13.41 5.66
CA LEU A 285 -45.39 -14.38 6.73
C LEU A 285 -45.65 -15.81 6.23
N GLU A 286 -46.52 -15.97 5.22
CA GLU A 286 -46.74 -17.24 4.53
C GLU A 286 -45.49 -17.75 3.80
N GLN A 287 -44.76 -16.85 3.12
CA GLN A 287 -43.48 -17.19 2.48
C GLN A 287 -42.43 -17.61 3.51
N GLU A 288 -42.37 -16.95 4.66
CA GLU A 288 -41.46 -17.30 5.74
C GLU A 288 -41.79 -18.69 6.31
N ILE A 289 -43.06 -18.99 6.57
CA ILE A 289 -43.51 -20.31 7.05
C ILE A 289 -43.21 -21.42 6.02
N LEU A 290 -43.46 -21.16 4.73
CA LEU A 290 -43.17 -22.11 3.64
C LEU A 290 -41.67 -22.36 3.46
N SER A 291 -40.83 -21.34 3.66
CA SER A 291 -39.37 -21.46 3.60
C SER A 291 -38.82 -22.30 4.76
N LYS A 292 -39.41 -22.17 5.97
CA LYS A 292 -39.02 -22.91 7.18
C LYS A 292 -39.44 -24.38 7.13
N GLY A 293 -40.48 -24.71 6.36
CA GLY A 293 -40.96 -26.09 6.15
C GLY A 293 -40.09 -26.95 5.21
N LYS A 294 -39.30 -26.35 4.31
CA LYS A 294 -38.45 -27.08 3.34
C LYS A 294 -37.10 -27.56 3.89
N GLY A 295 -36.75 -27.24 5.14
CA GLY A 295 -35.46 -27.57 5.77
C GLY A 295 -35.38 -28.92 6.51
N LYS A 296 -36.45 -29.72 6.57
CA LYS A 296 -36.48 -31.03 7.25
C LYS A 296 -36.93 -32.16 6.32
N ALA A 297 -36.16 -32.44 5.27
CA ALA A 297 -36.22 -33.70 4.55
C ALA A 297 -34.81 -34.09 4.08
N LYS A 298 -33.97 -34.53 5.01
CA LYS A 298 -32.73 -35.25 4.69
C LYS A 298 -33.07 -36.74 4.75
N SER A 299 -33.19 -37.34 3.58
CA SER A 299 -33.34 -38.79 3.37
C SER A 299 -32.14 -39.55 3.96
N PRO A 300 -32.33 -40.71 4.60
CA PRO A 300 -31.23 -41.61 4.95
C PRO A 300 -30.82 -42.41 3.71
N GLU A 301 -29.56 -42.27 3.29
CA GLU A 301 -28.94 -43.15 2.30
C GLU A 301 -28.68 -44.53 2.92
N SER A 302 -29.07 -45.56 2.16
CA SER A 302 -28.74 -46.98 2.31
C SER A 302 -27.51 -47.33 1.49
#